data_AF-A0A1A9BN63-F1
#
_entry.id   AF-A0A1A9BN63-F1
#
_cell.length_a   1.000
_cell.length_b   1.000
_cell.length_c   1.000
_cell.angle_alpha   90.00
_cell.angle_beta   90.00
_cell.angle_gamma   90.00
#
_symmetry.space_group_name_H-M   'P 1'
#
loop_
_entity.id
_entity.type
_entity.pdbx_description
1 polymer ?
#
loop_
_entity_poly.entity_id
_entity_poly.type
_entity_poly.pdbx_seq_one_letter_code
_entity_poly.pdbx_strand_id
1 'polypeptide(L)'
;MQSYTIGQAARLLGVSPDTARRWADAGRVATRRDETGRRLVDGKDLAAFSVELAKSGGAEGETPYTSVRNSFPGIVTAIKLGDVAAQVEIQAGPHRLVSLLTREAVEELGLEVGMEATARVKSTNVHIDRP
;
A
#
# COMPACT_ATOMS: atom_id res chain seq x y z
N MET A 1 -7.53 11.09 -23.29
CA MET A 1 -7.51 10.52 -21.92
C MET A 1 -7.90 9.06 -22.05
N GLN A 2 -7.23 8.13 -21.36
CA GLN A 2 -7.59 6.70 -21.45
C GLN A 2 -8.93 6.47 -20.77
N SER A 3 -9.78 5.63 -21.36
CA SER A 3 -11.10 5.29 -20.83
C SER A 3 -11.24 3.78 -20.70
N TYR A 4 -11.92 3.34 -19.65
CA TYR A 4 -12.04 1.93 -19.30
C TYR A 4 -13.51 1.51 -19.32
N THR A 5 -13.80 0.36 -19.91
CA THR A 5 -15.10 -0.30 -19.71
C THR A 5 -15.28 -0.70 -18.25
N ILE A 6 -16.52 -0.89 -17.79
CA ILE A 6 -16.80 -1.39 -16.43
C ILE A 6 -16.03 -2.69 -16.12
N GLY A 7 -15.88 -3.59 -17.09
CA GLY A 7 -15.12 -4.83 -16.90
C GLY A 7 -13.62 -4.59 -16.69
N GLN A 8 -13.02 -3.65 -17.42
CA GLN A 8 -11.63 -3.25 -17.22
C GLN A 8 -11.44 -2.53 -15.89
N ALA A 9 -12.36 -1.62 -15.53
CA ALA A 9 -12.36 -0.92 -14.26
C ALA A 9 -12.46 -1.90 -13.07
N ALA A 10 -13.35 -2.89 -13.14
CA ALA A 10 -13.49 -3.93 -12.12
C ALA A 10 -12.19 -4.71 -11.90
N ARG A 11 -11.50 -5.10 -12.99
CA ARG A 11 -10.21 -5.78 -12.92
C ARG A 11 -9.14 -4.90 -12.27
N LEU A 12 -9.09 -3.61 -12.61
CA LEU A 12 -8.12 -2.67 -12.04
C LEU A 12 -8.40 -2.38 -10.55
N LEU A 13 -9.67 -2.39 -10.13
CA LEU A 13 -10.09 -2.19 -8.74
C LEU A 13 -10.08 -3.47 -7.90
N GLY A 14 -9.75 -4.63 -8.48
CA GLY A 14 -9.72 -5.91 -7.77
C GLY A 14 -11.10 -6.42 -7.33
N VAL A 15 -12.19 -6.04 -8.00
CA VAL A 15 -13.56 -6.44 -7.65
C VAL A 15 -14.30 -7.12 -8.80
N SER A 16 -15.47 -7.70 -8.52
CA SER A 16 -16.31 -8.27 -9.56
C SER A 16 -16.92 -7.19 -10.47
N PRO A 17 -17.19 -7.48 -11.76
CA PRO A 17 -17.88 -6.55 -12.66
C PRO A 17 -19.23 -6.06 -12.13
N ASP A 18 -19.95 -6.89 -11.37
CA ASP A 18 -21.22 -6.52 -10.75
C ASP A 18 -21.04 -5.52 -9.60
N THR A 19 -19.95 -5.65 -8.83
CA THR A 19 -19.59 -4.67 -7.79
C THR A 19 -19.23 -3.33 -8.42
N ALA A 20 -18.41 -3.33 -9.48
CA ALA A 20 -18.08 -2.13 -10.21
C ALA A 20 -19.31 -1.48 -10.86
N ARG A 21 -20.24 -2.28 -11.40
CA ARG A 21 -21.50 -1.79 -11.95
C ARG A 21 -22.37 -1.15 -10.87
N ARG A 22 -22.52 -1.81 -9.71
CA ARG A 22 -23.24 -1.26 -8.56
C ARG A 22 -22.66 0.07 -8.09
N TRP A 23 -21.34 0.21 -8.06
CA TRP A 23 -20.70 1.47 -7.68
C TRP A 23 -20.91 2.58 -8.71
N ALA A 24 -20.86 2.25 -10.01
CA ALA A 24 -21.20 3.19 -11.06
C ALA A 24 -22.67 3.63 -11.00
N ASP A 25 -23.60 2.71 -10.74
CA ASP A 25 -25.02 3.01 -10.59
C ASP A 25 -25.33 3.82 -9.33
N ALA A 26 -24.57 3.60 -8.25
CA ALA A 26 -24.62 4.39 -7.03
C ALA A 26 -23.89 5.74 -7.14
N GLY A 27 -23.31 6.08 -8.30
CA GLY A 27 -22.58 7.33 -8.51
C GLY A 27 -21.24 7.42 -7.76
N ARG A 28 -20.74 6.31 -7.17
CA ARG A 28 -19.45 6.27 -6.48
C ARG A 28 -18.26 6.35 -7.45
N VAL A 29 -18.46 5.91 -8.69
CA VAL A 29 -17.48 6.02 -9.78
C VAL A 29 -18.14 6.79 -10.92
N ALA A 30 -17.55 7.92 -11.32
CA ALA A 30 -18.06 8.72 -12.43
C ALA A 30 -17.99 7.93 -13.73
N THR A 31 -19.09 7.91 -14.50
CA THR A 31 -19.15 7.21 -15.79
C THR A 31 -19.75 8.08 -16.88
N ARG A 32 -19.24 7.92 -18.10
CA ARG A 32 -19.78 8.50 -19.34
C ARG A 32 -20.29 7.37 -20.24
N ARG A 33 -21.20 7.69 -21.16
CA ARG A 33 -21.56 6.80 -22.27
C ARG A 33 -20.83 7.20 -23.54
N ASP A 34 -20.31 6.22 -24.28
CA ASP A 34 -19.81 6.44 -25.64
C ASP A 34 -20.94 6.51 -26.68
N GLU A 35 -20.58 6.76 -27.94
CA GLU A 35 -21.52 6.82 -29.07
C GLU A 35 -22.32 5.52 -29.29
N THR A 36 -21.80 4.39 -28.80
CA THR A 36 -22.44 3.08 -28.84
C THR A 36 -23.25 2.76 -27.58
N GLY A 37 -23.36 3.71 -26.65
CA GLY A 37 -24.10 3.59 -25.39
C GLY A 37 -23.37 2.84 -24.28
N ARG A 38 -22.12 2.42 -24.48
CA ARG A 38 -21.34 1.68 -23.48
C ARG A 38 -20.87 2.62 -22.37
N ARG A 39 -20.95 2.13 -21.13
CA ARG A 39 -20.42 2.87 -19.97
C ARG A 39 -18.90 2.78 -19.92
N LEU A 40 -18.27 3.94 -19.88
CA LEU A 40 -16.84 4.14 -19.76
C LEU A 40 -16.55 4.95 -18.49
N VAL A 41 -15.46 4.60 -17.84
CA VAL A 41 -14.88 5.32 -16.70
C VAL A 41 -13.66 6.06 -17.22
N ASP A 42 -13.53 7.36 -16.90
CA ASP A 42 -12.31 8.09 -17.18
C ASP A 42 -11.17 7.56 -16.29
N GLY A 43 -9.97 7.39 -16.86
CA GLY A 43 -8.83 6.87 -16.11
C GLY A 43 -8.45 7.71 -14.88
N LYS A 44 -8.64 9.04 -14.92
CA LYS A 44 -8.37 9.92 -13.78
C LYS A 44 -9.32 9.65 -12.62
N ASP A 45 -10.62 9.51 -12.94
CA ASP A 45 -11.66 9.26 -11.95
C ASP A 45 -11.52 7.85 -11.36
N LEU A 46 -11.18 6.86 -12.20
CA LEU A 46 -10.91 5.49 -11.75
C LEU A 46 -9.71 5.41 -10.79
N ALA A 47 -8.63 6.13 -11.10
CA ALA A 47 -7.44 6.19 -10.25
C ALA A 47 -7.74 6.84 -8.89
N ALA A 48 -8.46 7.97 -8.89
CA ALA A 48 -8.87 8.63 -7.66
C ALA A 48 -9.74 7.73 -6.77
N PHE A 49 -10.70 7.03 -7.37
CA PHE A 49 -11.57 6.09 -6.65
C PHE A 49 -10.82 4.88 -6.09
N SER A 50 -9.81 4.37 -6.81
CA SER A 50 -8.96 3.25 -6.32
C SER A 50 -8.22 3.61 -5.03
N VAL A 51 -7.68 4.83 -4.96
CA VAL A 51 -6.99 5.35 -3.76
C VAL A 51 -7.95 5.50 -2.58
N GLU A 52 -9.17 6.00 -2.82
CA GLU A 52 -10.20 6.10 -1.78
C GLU A 52 -10.64 4.72 -1.26
N LEU A 53 -10.83 3.76 -2.17
CA LEU A 53 -11.18 2.39 -1.83
C LEU A 53 -10.13 1.73 -0.93
N ALA A 54 -8.84 1.91 -1.24
CA ALA A 54 -7.74 1.36 -0.45
C ALA A 54 -7.71 1.91 0.99
N LYS A 55 -7.99 3.21 1.17
CA LYS A 55 -8.05 3.86 2.49
C LYS A 55 -9.20 3.34 3.36
N SER A 56 -10.30 2.90 2.74
CA SER A 56 -11.47 2.35 3.45
C SER A 56 -11.34 0.87 3.84
N GLY A 57 -10.37 0.14 3.27
CA GLY A 57 -10.15 -1.30 3.50
C GLY A 57 -9.15 -1.64 4.61
N GLY A 58 -8.60 -0.64 5.31
CA GLY A 58 -7.56 -0.83 6.33
C GLY A 58 -8.10 -0.72 7.75
N ALA A 59 -8.77 -1.76 8.24
CA ALA A 59 -9.05 -1.91 9.66
C ALA A 59 -8.67 -3.32 10.15
N GLU A 60 -7.53 -3.36 10.86
CA GLU A 60 -7.22 -4.19 12.03
C GLU A 60 -7.27 -5.73 11.94
N GLY A 61 -6.12 -6.37 12.21
CA GLY A 61 -6.11 -7.55 13.09
C GLY A 61 -5.52 -8.84 12.55
N GLU A 62 -5.28 -9.01 11.25
CA GLU A 62 -4.59 -10.20 10.76
C GLU A 62 -3.09 -9.96 10.70
N THR A 63 -2.32 -10.72 11.50
CA THR A 63 -0.88 -10.87 11.26
C THR A 63 -0.75 -11.45 9.85
N PRO A 64 -0.25 -10.69 8.86
CA PRO A 64 -0.29 -11.17 7.49
C PRO A 64 0.55 -12.43 7.38
N TYR A 65 -0.01 -13.49 6.80
CA TYR A 65 0.77 -14.66 6.39
C TYR A 65 1.89 -14.16 5.46
N THR A 66 3.12 -14.15 5.95
CA THR A 66 4.27 -13.58 5.25
C THR A 66 5.36 -14.61 5.01
N SER A 67 5.96 -14.58 3.82
CA SER A 67 7.13 -15.41 3.49
C SER A 67 8.44 -14.82 4.02
N VAL A 68 8.41 -13.63 4.63
CA VAL A 68 9.58 -12.96 5.20
C VAL A 68 9.99 -13.66 6.50
N ARG A 69 11.12 -14.39 6.47
CA ARG A 69 11.55 -15.26 7.58
C ARG A 69 12.39 -14.57 8.65
N ASN A 70 13.14 -13.52 8.31
CA ASN A 70 13.94 -12.81 9.30
C ASN A 70 13.10 -11.70 9.91
N SER A 71 12.93 -11.74 11.23
CA SER A 71 12.08 -10.82 11.99
C SER A 71 12.84 -10.40 13.24
N PHE A 72 13.00 -9.09 13.42
CA PHE A 72 13.78 -8.49 14.49
C PHE A 72 12.88 -7.49 15.24
N PRO A 73 12.15 -7.94 16.28
CA PRO A 73 11.41 -7.05 17.17
C PRO A 73 12.38 -6.09 17.86
N GLY A 74 12.00 -4.83 17.97
CA GLY A 74 12.84 -3.80 18.57
C GLY A 74 12.06 -2.51 18.80
N ILE A 75 12.82 -1.45 19.09
CA ILE A 75 12.29 -0.10 19.33
C ILE A 75 12.85 0.87 18.29
N VAL A 76 12.00 1.77 17.79
CA VAL A 76 12.42 2.84 16.88
C VAL A 76 13.27 3.84 17.66
N THR A 77 14.50 4.07 17.23
CA THR A 77 15.45 4.97 17.92
C THR A 77 15.68 6.28 17.19
N ALA A 78 15.47 6.31 15.87
CA ALA A 78 15.56 7.52 15.07
C ALA A 78 14.71 7.44 13.80
N ILE A 79 14.20 8.58 13.37
CA ILE A 79 13.51 8.76 12.09
C ILE A 79 14.08 9.99 11.42
N LYS A 80 14.54 9.87 10.18
CA LYS A 80 14.95 10.98 9.34
C LYS A 80 14.05 11.04 8.12
N LEU A 81 13.16 12.03 8.09
CA LEU A 81 12.28 12.27 6.96
C LEU A 81 13.02 13.08 5.88
N GLY A 82 13.02 12.58 4.65
CA GLY A 82 13.29 13.37 3.44
C GLY A 82 11.99 13.74 2.74
N ASP A 83 12.10 14.21 1.50
CA ASP A 83 10.94 14.62 0.69
C ASP A 83 10.13 13.41 0.19
N VAL A 84 10.82 12.34 -0.25
CA VAL A 84 10.20 11.13 -0.83
C VAL A 84 10.49 9.88 0.01
N ALA A 85 11.67 9.83 0.62
CA ALA A 85 12.13 8.69 1.40
C ALA A 85 12.41 9.10 2.84
N ALA A 86 12.32 8.13 3.73
CA ALA A 86 12.64 8.28 5.13
C ALA A 86 13.53 7.12 5.59
N GLN A 87 14.49 7.44 6.45
CA GLN A 87 15.31 6.47 7.14
C GLN A 87 14.72 6.24 8.53
N VAL A 88 14.50 4.97 8.89
CA VAL A 88 14.06 4.57 10.23
C VAL A 88 15.10 3.63 10.82
N GLU A 89 15.49 3.91 12.05
CA GLU A 89 16.43 3.09 12.81
C GLU A 89 15.68 2.31 13.89
N ILE A 90 15.94 1.01 13.97
CA ILE A 90 15.38 0.12 14.98
C ILE A 90 16.54 -0.54 15.74
N GLN A 91 16.50 -0.44 17.06
CA GLN A 91 17.35 -1.22 17.95
C GLN A 91 16.66 -2.53 18.29
N ALA A 92 17.21 -3.66 17.82
CA ALA A 92 16.71 -5.01 18.08
C ALA A 92 17.77 -5.83 18.83
N GLY A 93 17.65 -5.87 20.16
CA GLY A 93 18.66 -6.47 21.02
C GLY A 93 20.04 -5.81 20.83
N PRO A 94 21.11 -6.55 20.51
CA PRO A 94 22.44 -5.96 20.26
C PRO A 94 22.60 -5.36 18.86
N HIS A 95 21.62 -5.51 17.97
CA HIS A 95 21.74 -5.12 16.56
C HIS A 95 20.99 -3.82 16.27
N ARG A 96 21.64 -2.90 15.57
CA ARG A 96 21.02 -1.71 14.98
C ARG A 96 20.67 -2.01 13.53
N LEU A 97 19.37 -1.99 13.21
CA LEU A 97 18.87 -2.11 11.85
C LEU A 97 18.44 -0.74 11.32
N VAL A 98 18.75 -0.49 10.05
CA VAL A 98 18.36 0.74 9.35
C VAL A 98 17.51 0.35 8.15
N SER A 99 16.30 0.90 8.07
CA SER A 99 15.40 0.72 6.94
C SER A 99 15.25 2.03 6.18
N LEU A 100 15.18 1.93 4.86
CA LEU A 100 14.77 3.01 3.98
C LEU A 100 13.36 2.68 3.47
N LEU A 101 12.41 3.55 3.77
CA LEU A 101 11.02 3.45 3.33
C LEU A 101 10.59 4.77 2.71
N THR A 102 9.42 4.82 2.10
CA THR A 102 8.86 6.09 1.63
C THR A 102 8.49 6.96 2.82
N ARG A 103 8.50 8.28 2.62
CA ARG A 103 8.05 9.24 3.63
C ARG A 103 6.60 8.94 4.03
N GLU A 104 5.74 8.71 3.04
CA GLU A 104 4.32 8.43 3.24
C GLU A 104 4.10 7.18 4.09
N ALA A 105 4.92 6.13 3.93
CA ALA A 105 4.79 4.91 4.73
C ALA A 105 5.10 5.15 6.22
N VAL A 106 6.07 6.02 6.54
CA VAL A 106 6.34 6.41 7.94
C VAL A 106 5.14 7.13 8.53
N GLU A 107 4.56 8.07 7.77
CA GLU A 107 3.41 8.87 8.19
C GLU A 107 2.13 8.02 8.33
N GLU A 108 1.85 7.12 7.39
CA GLU A 108 0.69 6.21 7.41
C GLU A 108 0.77 5.19 8.55
N LEU A 109 1.97 4.66 8.83
CA LEU A 109 2.20 3.78 9.98
C LEU A 109 2.26 4.55 11.31
N GLY A 110 2.24 5.88 11.27
CA GLY A 110 2.35 6.75 12.43
C GLY A 110 3.64 6.54 13.21
N LEU A 111 4.75 6.17 12.54
CA LEU A 111 6.01 5.82 13.20
C LEU A 111 6.64 7.00 13.95
N GLU A 112 7.08 6.74 15.18
CA GLU A 112 7.64 7.72 16.11
C GLU A 112 8.80 7.08 16.88
N VAL A 113 9.74 7.91 17.34
CA VAL A 113 10.84 7.45 18.19
C VAL A 113 10.28 6.98 19.53
N GLY A 114 10.73 5.81 19.98
CA GLY A 114 10.26 5.16 21.20
C GLY A 114 9.18 4.10 20.99
N MET A 115 8.64 3.97 19.77
CA MET A 115 7.64 2.93 19.48
C MET A 115 8.25 1.56 19.23
N GLU A 116 7.54 0.52 19.65
CA GLU A 116 7.86 -0.85 19.27
C GLU A 116 7.59 -1.06 17.79
N ALA A 117 8.55 -1.69 17.10
CA ALA A 117 8.43 -2.03 15.69
C ALA A 117 9.20 -3.32 15.41
N THR A 118 8.78 -4.06 14.39
CA THR A 118 9.48 -5.27 13.94
C THR A 118 10.11 -5.03 12.59
N ALA A 119 11.44 -5.00 12.53
CA ALA A 119 12.16 -4.97 11.26
C ALA A 119 12.12 -6.37 10.63
N ARG A 120 11.64 -6.48 9.39
CA ARG A 120 11.51 -7.76 8.67
C ARG A 120 12.35 -7.74 7.39
N VAL A 121 13.14 -8.79 7.16
CA VAL A 121 14.04 -8.89 5.99
C VAL A 121 13.81 -10.21 5.26
N LYS A 122 13.54 -10.13 3.96
CA LYS A 122 13.30 -11.32 3.12
C LYS A 122 14.59 -12.15 3.02
N SER A 123 14.48 -13.47 3.15
CA SER A 123 15.66 -14.37 3.17
C SER A 123 16.52 -14.27 1.91
N THR A 124 15.93 -13.92 0.78
CA THR A 124 16.64 -13.74 -0.51
C THR A 124 17.52 -12.49 -0.56
N ASN A 125 17.46 -11.61 0.45
CA ASN A 125 18.22 -10.36 0.51
C ASN A 125 19.30 -10.39 1.60
N VAL A 126 19.70 -11.59 2.03
CA VAL A 126 20.77 -11.82 3.02
C VAL A 126 22.01 -12.30 2.28
N HIS A 127 23.15 -11.67 2.55
CA HIS A 127 24.46 -12.07 2.05
C HIS A 127 25.21 -12.82 3.16
N ILE A 128 25.99 -13.83 2.78
CA ILE A 128 26.81 -14.62 3.71
C ILE A 128 28.25 -14.48 3.29
N ASP A 129 29.06 -13.91 4.18
CA ASP A 129 30.50 -13.83 4.02
C ASP A 129 31.20 -14.77 5.02
N ARG A 130 32.36 -15.30 4.62
CA ARG A 130 33.28 -16.05 5.48
C ARG A 130 34.58 -15.23 5.60
N PRO A 131 35.23 -15.20 6.77
CA PRO A 131 36.55 -14.56 6.91
C PRO A 131 37.60 -15.14 5.95
#